data_AF-A0A067CW16-F1
#
_entry.id   AF-A0A067CW16-F1
#
_cell.length_a   1.000
_cell.length_b   1.000
_cell.length_c   1.000
_cell.angle_alpha   90.00
_cell.angle_beta   90.00
_cell.angle_gamma   90.00
#
_symmetry.space_group_name_H-M   'P 1'
#
loop_
_entity.id
_entity.type
_entity.pdbx_description
1 polymer ?
#
loop_
_entity_poly.entity_id
_entity_poly.type
_entity_poly.pdbx_seq_one_letter_code
_entity_poly.pdbx_strand_id
1 'polypeptide(L)'
;MDDASRGNTKPRSPAVQRRSPHIVQLSPRHGSTKANSVAKPSAVPEISQDEYFRLLRKTDVLGYLLRVNDDLETKEARLESAEIDNAKLATVQKYLVVEHEMLKAKWHEMKRLFTDHLSELTHVCLEEEALRTGHAAAAAKAFAGAQGHARLTNDVHRAAKSLHGHDDESATALAKVGKDRLAQVAAICVAYRKELSRVETLAFEQESKGAAAHSTEHLYTESIESELATVQSEKAQLADRMHLVAKQNEALQAQVASLHEELEAHKRQERLMRATWGDQERSVLQLLTTVKGDIRKRFGFVPPALEHFAFTPQHAPPSSVSMQQ
;
A
#
# COMPACT_ATOMS: atom_id res chain seq x y z
N MET A 1 28.19 -8.77 -29.59
CA MET A 1 29.05 -7.77 -30.23
C MET A 1 30.20 -7.50 -29.30
N ASP A 2 31.40 -7.55 -29.88
CA ASP A 2 32.68 -7.03 -29.40
C ASP A 2 33.42 -7.80 -28.30
N ASP A 3 33.92 -8.95 -28.75
CA ASP A 3 35.34 -9.32 -28.78
C ASP A 3 36.34 -8.23 -28.35
N ALA A 4 37.14 -8.50 -27.31
CA ALA A 4 38.34 -7.73 -26.98
C ALA A 4 39.44 -8.65 -26.44
N SER A 5 39.99 -9.40 -27.39
CA SER A 5 41.35 -9.93 -27.46
C SER A 5 42.36 -9.22 -26.54
N ARG A 6 42.77 -9.90 -25.46
CA ARG A 6 43.89 -9.48 -24.60
C ARG A 6 45.21 -9.73 -25.32
N GLY A 7 45.64 -8.73 -26.08
CA GLY A 7 46.98 -8.64 -26.67
C GLY A 7 48.04 -8.57 -25.57
N ASN A 8 48.82 -9.64 -25.44
CA ASN A 8 50.03 -9.73 -24.62
C ASN A 8 51.17 -8.99 -25.34
N THR A 9 51.31 -7.68 -25.11
CA THR A 9 52.43 -6.89 -25.65
C THR A 9 53.50 -6.71 -24.58
N LYS A 10 54.50 -7.62 -24.61
CA LYS A 10 55.79 -7.41 -23.95
C LYS A 10 56.35 -6.04 -24.36
N PRO A 11 56.82 -5.20 -23.41
CA PRO A 11 57.57 -4.01 -23.78
C PRO A 11 58.90 -4.45 -24.41
N ARG A 12 59.07 -4.07 -25.68
CA ARG A 12 60.27 -4.24 -26.47
C ARG A 12 61.38 -3.38 -25.86
N SER A 13 62.43 -4.01 -25.36
CA SER A 13 63.63 -3.32 -24.85
C SER A 13 64.16 -2.32 -25.89
N PRO A 14 64.63 -1.13 -25.50
CA PRO A 14 65.30 -0.24 -26.43
C PRO A 14 66.62 -0.87 -26.88
N ALA A 15 66.96 -0.64 -28.14
CA ALA A 15 68.18 -1.14 -28.76
C ALA A 15 69.41 -0.65 -28.00
N VAL A 16 70.18 -1.59 -27.44
CA VAL A 16 71.52 -1.34 -26.94
C VAL A 16 72.40 -1.02 -28.15
N GLN A 17 72.68 0.26 -28.36
CA GLN A 17 73.77 0.67 -29.24
C GLN A 17 75.08 0.21 -28.59
N ARG A 18 75.55 -0.97 -29.01
CA ARG A 18 76.94 -1.41 -28.78
C ARG A 18 77.85 -0.31 -29.31
N ARG A 19 78.43 0.48 -28.41
CA ARG A 19 79.63 1.22 -28.73
C ARG A 19 80.72 0.20 -29.04
N SER A 20 81.24 0.28 -30.25
CA SER A 20 82.36 -0.51 -30.75
C SER A 20 83.53 -0.43 -29.76
N PRO A 21 84.28 -1.52 -29.52
CA PRO A 21 85.47 -1.43 -28.72
C PRO A 21 86.46 -0.55 -29.48
N HIS A 22 86.81 0.60 -28.91
CA HIS A 22 88.00 1.32 -29.34
C HIS A 22 89.20 0.46 -28.94
N ILE A 23 89.58 -0.44 -29.84
CA ILE A 23 90.91 -1.04 -29.88
C ILE A 23 91.87 0.14 -29.96
N VAL A 24 92.56 0.41 -28.86
CA VAL A 24 93.71 1.32 -28.87
C VAL A 24 94.78 0.65 -29.71
N GLN A 25 94.78 0.97 -31.00
CA GLN A 25 95.82 0.60 -31.95
C GLN A 25 97.11 1.30 -31.51
N LEU A 26 97.95 0.59 -30.76
CA LEU A 26 99.33 1.01 -30.52
C LEU A 26 100.07 0.90 -31.86
N SER A 27 100.13 2.01 -32.60
CA SER A 27 100.98 2.12 -33.79
C SER A 27 102.45 1.99 -33.40
N PRO A 28 103.24 1.08 -34.02
CA PRO A 28 104.68 1.04 -33.83
C PRO A 28 105.30 2.17 -34.65
N ARG A 29 105.83 3.19 -33.97
CA ARG A 29 106.64 4.22 -34.62
C ARG A 29 108.04 3.64 -34.87
N HIS A 30 108.31 3.22 -36.11
CA HIS A 30 109.65 2.86 -36.57
C HIS A 30 110.55 4.10 -36.54
N GLY A 31 111.49 4.14 -35.60
CA GLY A 31 112.65 5.02 -35.64
C GLY A 31 113.73 4.39 -36.52
N SER A 32 114.02 5.03 -37.64
CA SER A 32 115.12 4.73 -38.55
C SER A 32 116.46 5.17 -37.94
N THR A 33 117.40 4.23 -37.75
CA THR A 33 118.82 4.55 -37.61
C THR A 33 119.64 3.66 -38.54
N LYS A 34 120.45 4.33 -39.36
CA LYS A 34 121.31 3.81 -40.42
C LYS A 34 122.29 2.75 -39.93
N ALA A 35 122.56 1.82 -40.84
CA ALA A 35 123.56 0.76 -40.74
C ALA A 35 125.00 1.30 -40.70
N ASN A 36 125.83 0.63 -39.90
CA ASN A 36 127.24 0.41 -40.22
C ASN A 36 127.63 -1.03 -39.82
N SER A 37 128.52 -1.61 -40.60
CA SER A 37 128.64 -3.05 -40.86
C SER A 37 129.69 -3.80 -40.04
N VAL A 38 129.43 -5.10 -39.88
CA VAL A 38 130.33 -6.25 -39.58
C VAL A 38 130.84 -6.42 -38.13
N ALA A 39 130.21 -7.33 -37.38
CA ALA A 39 130.77 -8.59 -36.85
C ALA A 39 129.83 -9.22 -35.80
N LYS A 40 129.48 -10.50 -35.99
CA LYS A 40 128.93 -11.38 -34.93
C LYS A 40 130.14 -12.01 -34.19
N PRO A 41 130.09 -12.22 -32.86
CA PRO A 41 129.14 -13.15 -32.28
C PRO A 41 128.42 -12.61 -31.04
N SER A 42 127.15 -13.01 -30.90
CA SER A 42 126.48 -13.29 -29.63
C SER A 42 127.00 -12.52 -28.40
N ALA A 43 126.71 -11.23 -28.32
CA ALA A 43 126.65 -10.55 -27.04
C ALA A 43 125.18 -10.17 -26.86
N VAL A 44 124.48 -10.89 -25.98
CA VAL A 44 123.31 -10.32 -25.30
C VAL A 44 123.75 -8.92 -24.87
N PRO A 45 123.04 -7.83 -25.25
CA PRO A 45 123.45 -6.50 -24.84
C PRO A 45 123.71 -6.54 -23.34
N GLU A 46 124.94 -6.28 -22.91
CA GLU A 46 125.24 -6.22 -21.47
C GLU A 46 124.43 -5.03 -20.94
N ILE A 47 123.27 -5.34 -20.38
CA ILE A 47 122.37 -4.36 -19.80
C ILE A 47 123.15 -3.69 -18.68
N SER A 48 123.44 -2.39 -18.86
CA SER A 48 124.06 -1.61 -17.79
C SER A 48 123.20 -1.72 -16.53
N GLN A 49 123.82 -1.74 -15.34
CA GLN A 49 123.11 -1.87 -14.08
C GLN A 49 121.96 -0.84 -13.94
N ASP A 50 122.18 0.39 -14.44
CA ASP A 50 121.17 1.45 -14.47
C ASP A 50 120.01 1.15 -15.42
N GLU A 51 120.27 0.52 -16.56
CA GLU A 51 119.24 0.09 -17.51
C GLU A 51 118.43 -1.09 -16.97
N TYR A 52 119.08 -2.01 -16.24
CA TYR A 52 118.41 -3.12 -15.55
C TYR A 52 117.42 -2.62 -14.49
N PHE A 53 117.84 -1.73 -13.58
CA PHE A 53 116.94 -1.17 -12.57
C PHE A 53 115.84 -0.30 -13.18
N ARG A 54 116.14 0.40 -14.28
CA ARG A 54 115.13 1.17 -15.03
C ARG A 54 114.09 0.26 -15.66
N LEU A 55 114.51 -0.87 -16.23
CA LEU A 55 113.59 -1.85 -16.82
C LEU A 55 112.77 -2.56 -15.75
N LEU A 56 113.37 -2.91 -14.61
CA LEU A 56 112.66 -3.48 -13.45
C LEU A 56 111.57 -2.52 -12.93
N ARG A 57 111.90 -1.24 -12.73
CA ARG A 57 110.91 -0.21 -12.35
C ARG A 57 109.80 -0.04 -13.39
N LYS A 58 110.13 -0.12 -14.69
CA LYS A 58 109.11 -0.07 -15.74
C LYS A 58 108.19 -1.29 -15.71
N THR A 59 108.72 -2.48 -15.45
CA THR A 59 107.93 -3.70 -15.25
C THR A 59 107.03 -3.60 -14.01
N ASP A 60 107.53 -3.04 -12.91
CA ASP A 60 106.74 -2.78 -11.70
C ASP A 60 105.60 -1.79 -11.97
N VAL A 61 105.89 -0.69 -12.68
CA VAL A 61 104.88 0.30 -13.11
C VAL A 61 103.86 -0.35 -14.06
N LEU A 62 104.30 -1.18 -15.01
CA LEU A 62 103.39 -1.88 -15.92
C LEU A 62 102.50 -2.88 -15.17
N GLY A 63 103.05 -3.64 -14.21
CA GLY A 63 102.29 -4.55 -13.36
C GLY A 63 101.32 -3.82 -12.42
N TYR A 64 101.65 -2.61 -11.98
CA TYR A 64 100.71 -1.74 -11.27
C TYR A 64 99.59 -1.25 -12.21
N LEU A 65 99.93 -0.77 -13.41
CA LEU A 65 98.95 -0.29 -14.39
C LEU A 65 98.00 -1.39 -14.85
N LEU A 66 98.47 -2.63 -15.03
CA LEU A 66 97.62 -3.79 -15.34
C LEU A 66 96.62 -4.05 -14.20
N ARG A 67 97.07 -4.08 -12.94
CA ARG A 67 96.17 -4.24 -11.79
C ARG A 67 95.15 -3.12 -11.66
N VAL A 68 95.55 -1.88 -11.93
CA VAL A 68 94.64 -0.73 -11.94
C VAL A 68 93.63 -0.85 -13.08
N ASN A 69 94.05 -1.33 -14.26
CA ASN A 69 93.16 -1.56 -15.38
C ASN A 69 92.11 -2.63 -15.05
N ASP A 70 92.51 -3.78 -14.51
CA ASP A 70 91.60 -4.83 -14.07
C ASP A 70 90.61 -4.32 -12.98
N ASP A 71 91.08 -3.49 -12.05
CA ASP A 71 90.23 -2.83 -11.04
C ASP A 71 89.27 -1.80 -11.67
N LEU A 72 89.69 -1.09 -12.72
CA LEU A 72 88.83 -0.17 -13.47
C LEU A 72 87.76 -0.92 -14.26
N GLU A 73 88.09 -2.00 -14.95
CA GLU A 73 87.12 -2.83 -15.67
C GLU A 73 86.07 -3.41 -14.72
N THR A 74 86.49 -3.90 -13.54
CA THR A 74 85.53 -4.41 -12.54
C THR A 74 84.65 -3.31 -11.94
N LYS A 75 85.19 -2.10 -11.74
CA LYS A 75 84.40 -0.93 -11.31
C LYS A 75 83.44 -0.44 -12.39
N GLU A 76 83.84 -0.46 -13.65
CA GLU A 76 82.99 -0.10 -14.79
C GLU A 76 81.82 -1.09 -14.89
N ALA A 77 82.07 -2.40 -14.82
CA ALA A 77 81.01 -3.41 -14.79
C ALA A 77 80.03 -3.24 -13.60
N ARG A 78 80.54 -2.84 -12.42
CA ARG A 78 79.69 -2.53 -11.26
C ARG A 78 78.88 -1.25 -11.46
N LEU A 79 79.46 -0.24 -12.08
CA LEU A 79 78.79 1.02 -12.40
C LEU A 79 77.65 0.78 -13.40
N GLU A 80 77.88 0.02 -14.47
CA GLU A 80 76.82 -0.35 -15.43
C GLU A 80 75.68 -1.11 -14.74
N SER A 81 75.99 -2.07 -13.86
CA SER A 81 74.97 -2.78 -13.08
C SER A 81 74.17 -1.83 -12.19
N ALA A 82 74.85 -0.89 -11.51
CA ALA A 82 74.20 0.09 -10.65
C ALA A 82 73.32 1.07 -11.44
N GLU A 83 73.73 1.48 -12.65
CA GLU A 83 72.92 2.32 -13.54
C GLU A 83 71.65 1.60 -14.01
N ILE A 84 71.76 0.32 -14.37
CA ILE A 84 70.61 -0.52 -14.73
C ILE A 84 69.64 -0.63 -13.55
N ASP A 85 70.14 -0.90 -12.35
CA ASP A 85 69.29 -1.02 -11.17
C ASP A 85 68.67 0.32 -10.77
N ASN A 86 69.38 1.44 -10.94
CA ASN A 86 68.82 2.78 -10.74
C ASN A 86 67.69 3.07 -11.76
N ALA A 87 67.85 2.68 -13.02
CA ALA A 87 66.79 2.81 -14.03
C ALA A 87 65.55 1.95 -13.70
N LYS A 88 65.75 0.73 -13.18
CA LYS A 88 64.65 -0.12 -12.68
C LYS A 88 63.95 0.53 -11.48
N LEU A 89 64.71 1.01 -10.49
CA LEU A 89 64.18 1.67 -9.31
C LEU A 89 63.40 2.94 -9.68
N ALA A 90 63.91 3.76 -10.61
CA ALA A 90 63.20 4.92 -11.11
C ALA A 90 61.86 4.55 -11.79
N THR A 91 61.81 3.41 -12.49
CA THR A 91 60.58 2.90 -13.11
C THR A 91 59.58 2.42 -12.05
N VAL A 92 60.04 1.66 -11.05
CA VAL A 92 59.20 1.20 -9.93
C VAL A 92 58.67 2.39 -9.14
N GLN A 93 59.50 3.40 -8.87
CA GLN A 93 59.09 4.62 -8.19
C GLN A 93 57.98 5.35 -8.94
N LYS A 94 58.10 5.50 -10.26
CA LYS A 94 57.03 6.09 -11.10
C LYS A 94 55.73 5.30 -10.99
N TYR A 95 55.80 3.98 -11.04
CA TYR A 95 54.62 3.12 -10.91
C TYR A 95 53.96 3.25 -9.54
N LEU A 96 54.75 3.22 -8.45
CA LEU A 96 54.24 3.37 -7.08
C LEU A 96 53.54 4.71 -6.86
N VAL A 97 54.05 5.80 -7.44
CA VAL A 97 53.39 7.11 -7.36
C VAL A 97 52.03 7.09 -8.04
N VAL A 98 51.93 6.50 -9.23
CA VAL A 98 50.64 6.40 -9.96
C VAL A 98 49.64 5.53 -9.21
N GLU A 99 50.06 4.37 -8.69
CA GLU A 99 49.21 3.49 -7.87
C GLU A 99 48.73 4.19 -6.61
N HIS A 100 49.62 4.94 -5.93
CA HIS A 100 49.25 5.70 -4.74
C HIS A 100 48.18 6.75 -5.04
N GLU A 101 48.35 7.55 -6.10
CA GLU A 101 47.37 8.57 -6.50
C GLU A 101 46.03 7.92 -6.92
N MET A 102 46.08 6.80 -7.65
CA MET A 102 44.87 6.05 -8.00
C MET A 102 44.13 5.53 -6.76
N LEU A 103 44.86 4.93 -5.80
CA LEU A 103 44.27 4.42 -4.56
C LEU A 103 43.69 5.55 -3.71
N LYS A 104 44.39 6.68 -3.63
CA LYS A 104 43.92 7.88 -2.94
C LYS A 104 42.63 8.41 -3.56
N ALA A 105 42.56 8.49 -4.88
CA ALA A 105 41.33 8.90 -5.58
C ALA A 105 40.16 7.95 -5.30
N LYS A 106 40.40 6.62 -5.38
CA LYS A 106 39.39 5.60 -5.05
C LYS A 106 38.93 5.70 -3.59
N TRP A 107 39.85 5.94 -2.65
CA TRP A 107 39.55 6.12 -1.24
C TRP A 107 38.66 7.34 -0.99
N HIS A 108 39.00 8.49 -1.57
CA HIS A 108 38.18 9.70 -1.44
C HIS A 108 36.78 9.52 -2.02
N GLU A 109 36.67 8.86 -3.17
CA GLU A 109 35.37 8.59 -3.78
C GLU A 109 34.53 7.62 -2.94
N MET A 110 35.13 6.55 -2.42
CA MET A 110 34.44 5.63 -1.52
C MET A 110 33.97 6.32 -0.23
N LYS A 111 34.83 7.18 0.35
CA LYS A 111 34.47 7.99 1.52
C LYS A 111 33.32 8.96 1.22
N ARG A 112 33.32 9.58 0.03
CA ARG A 112 32.23 10.47 -0.44
C ARG A 112 30.92 9.70 -0.54
N LEU A 113 30.89 8.59 -1.29
CA LEU A 113 29.71 7.73 -1.44
C LEU A 113 29.19 7.22 -0.09
N PHE A 114 30.08 6.82 0.81
CA PHE A 114 29.67 6.38 2.14
C PHE A 114 29.04 7.53 2.95
N THR A 115 29.59 8.74 2.84
CA THR A 115 29.03 9.93 3.50
C THR A 115 27.66 10.30 2.93
N ASP A 116 27.46 10.16 1.62
CA ASP A 116 26.16 10.39 0.97
C ASP A 116 25.09 9.41 1.51
N HIS A 117 25.41 8.11 1.57
CA HIS A 117 24.49 7.12 2.16
C HIS A 117 24.20 7.40 3.64
N LEU A 118 25.18 7.88 4.41
CA LEU A 118 24.95 8.31 5.80
C LEU A 118 24.04 9.53 5.90
N SER A 119 24.12 10.44 4.94
CA SER A 119 23.23 11.59 4.84
C SER A 119 21.79 11.12 4.59
N GLU A 120 21.58 10.19 3.67
CA GLU A 120 20.27 9.59 3.40
C GLU A 120 19.70 8.86 4.63
N LEU A 121 20.49 8.02 5.29
CA LEU A 121 20.07 7.34 6.51
C LEU A 121 19.75 8.33 7.63
N THR A 122 20.55 9.39 7.78
CA THR A 122 20.30 10.44 8.78
C THR A 122 19.03 11.22 8.46
N HIS A 123 18.76 11.49 7.19
CA HIS A 123 17.51 12.12 6.75
C HIS A 123 16.30 11.29 7.16
N VAL A 124 16.29 9.98 6.85
CA VAL A 124 15.19 9.08 7.23
C VAL A 124 14.99 9.04 8.75
N CYS A 125 16.08 8.94 9.52
CA CYS A 125 15.97 8.96 10.98
C CYS A 125 15.34 10.26 11.51
N LEU A 126 15.74 11.42 10.99
CA LEU A 126 15.21 12.72 11.42
C LEU A 126 13.76 12.94 11.00
N GLU A 127 13.39 12.48 9.80
CA GLU A 127 12.01 12.52 9.33
C GLU A 127 11.11 11.71 10.27
N GLU A 128 11.54 10.52 10.64
CA GLU A 128 10.85 9.65 11.58
C GLU A 128 10.79 10.21 13.01
N GLU A 129 11.85 10.86 13.49
CA GLU A 129 11.82 11.59 14.77
C GLU A 129 10.78 12.72 14.75
N ALA A 130 10.68 13.47 13.65
CA ALA A 130 9.69 14.52 13.48
C ALA A 130 8.25 13.98 13.36
N LEU A 131 8.04 12.88 12.63
CA LEU A 131 6.74 12.21 12.56
C LEU A 131 6.28 11.74 13.94
N ARG A 132 7.17 11.13 14.72
CA ARG A 132 6.86 10.65 16.09
C ARG A 132 6.55 11.77 17.08
N THR A 133 7.06 12.98 16.84
CA THR A 133 6.75 14.16 17.66
C THR A 133 5.46 14.86 17.24
N GLY A 134 4.74 14.31 16.25
CA GLY A 134 3.42 14.79 15.83
C GLY A 134 3.44 15.79 14.68
N HIS A 135 4.59 15.99 14.02
CA HIS A 135 4.64 16.81 12.81
C HIS A 135 3.95 16.10 11.63
N ALA A 136 3.29 16.88 10.78
CA ALA A 136 2.75 16.39 9.51
C ALA A 136 3.89 15.94 8.58
N ALA A 137 3.63 14.98 7.70
CA ALA A 137 4.65 14.37 6.82
C ALA A 137 5.46 15.40 6.01
N ALA A 138 4.80 16.42 5.44
CA ALA A 138 5.51 17.47 4.70
C ALA A 138 6.45 18.31 5.59
N ALA A 139 6.03 18.59 6.83
CA ALA A 139 6.85 19.33 7.80
C ALA A 139 8.00 18.49 8.32
N ALA A 140 7.79 17.19 8.55
CA ALA A 140 8.83 16.24 8.95
C ALA A 140 9.93 16.11 7.88
N LYS A 141 9.55 15.98 6.61
CA LYS A 141 10.48 15.95 5.49
C LYS A 141 11.26 17.27 5.34
N ALA A 142 10.60 18.41 5.49
CA ALA A 142 11.27 19.71 5.47
C ALA A 142 12.27 19.88 6.62
N PHE A 143 11.91 19.41 7.82
CA PHE A 143 12.78 19.40 8.99
C PHE A 143 14.02 18.52 8.77
N ALA A 144 13.84 17.30 8.26
CA ALA A 144 14.93 16.38 7.95
C ALA A 144 15.90 16.97 6.92
N GLY A 145 15.37 17.60 5.86
CA GLY A 145 16.18 18.31 4.87
C GLY A 145 16.98 19.47 5.46
N ALA A 146 16.38 20.26 6.36
CA ALA A 146 17.05 21.41 6.98
C ALA A 146 18.11 21.00 8.01
N GLN A 147 17.88 19.92 8.76
CA GLN A 147 18.74 19.50 9.88
C GLN A 147 19.72 18.37 9.55
N GLY A 148 19.53 17.65 8.44
CA GLY A 148 20.28 16.44 8.10
C GLY A 148 21.79 16.64 8.10
N HIS A 149 22.27 17.68 7.42
CA HIS A 149 23.70 17.97 7.33
C HIS A 149 24.30 18.36 8.69
N ALA A 150 23.63 19.24 9.43
CA ALA A 150 24.07 19.67 10.77
C ALA A 150 24.09 18.51 11.76
N ARG A 151 23.12 17.59 11.68
CA ARG A 151 23.10 16.41 12.55
C ARG A 151 24.22 15.44 12.21
N LEU A 152 24.40 15.13 10.91
CA LEU A 152 25.45 14.22 10.46
C LEU A 152 26.83 14.71 10.87
N THR A 153 27.14 15.99 10.62
CA THR A 153 28.43 16.59 10.97
C THR A 153 28.69 16.56 12.48
N ASN A 154 27.68 16.87 13.30
CA ASN A 154 27.79 16.80 14.76
C ASN A 154 28.02 15.37 15.27
N ASP A 155 27.34 14.38 14.69
CA ASP A 155 27.47 12.99 15.11
C ASP A 155 28.79 12.37 14.68
N VAL A 156 29.29 12.72 13.49
CA VAL A 156 30.65 12.35 13.05
C VAL A 156 31.70 12.99 13.96
N HIS A 157 31.56 14.28 14.30
CA HIS A 157 32.48 14.94 15.22
C HIS A 157 32.47 14.31 16.62
N ARG A 158 31.29 13.95 17.13
CA ARG A 158 31.13 13.25 18.40
C ARG A 158 31.78 11.86 18.35
N ALA A 159 31.57 11.12 17.27
CA ALA A 159 32.18 9.81 17.06
C ALA A 159 33.71 9.91 17.00
N ALA A 160 34.23 10.87 16.23
CA ALA A 160 35.66 11.13 16.11
C ALA A 160 36.30 11.45 17.46
N LYS A 161 35.71 12.35 18.26
CA LYS A 161 36.19 12.66 19.62
C LYS A 161 36.27 11.44 20.55
N SER A 162 35.44 10.41 20.31
CA SER A 162 35.47 9.19 21.13
C SER A 162 36.58 8.21 20.72
N LEU A 163 37.17 8.37 19.54
CA LEU A 163 38.25 7.57 18.98
C LEU A 163 39.55 8.39 19.16
N HIS A 164 40.30 8.19 20.25
CA HIS A 164 41.54 8.94 20.48
C HIS A 164 42.70 8.40 19.63
N GLY A 165 43.30 9.23 18.76
CA GLY A 165 44.70 9.14 18.33
C GLY A 165 45.04 8.15 17.21
N HIS A 166 44.27 8.08 16.13
CA HIS A 166 44.59 7.25 14.96
C HIS A 166 44.50 8.01 13.63
N ASP A 167 45.44 7.74 12.71
CA ASP A 167 45.51 8.36 11.38
C ASP A 167 44.22 8.15 10.52
N ASP A 168 43.38 7.18 10.87
CA ASP A 168 42.11 6.83 10.20
C ASP A 168 40.83 7.20 11.00
N GLU A 169 40.94 8.14 11.94
CA GLU A 169 39.83 8.63 12.78
C GLU A 169 38.57 9.01 11.98
N SER A 170 38.75 9.59 10.78
CA SER A 170 37.60 10.04 9.98
C SER A 170 36.77 8.89 9.40
N ALA A 171 37.41 7.80 8.96
CA ALA A 171 36.70 6.66 8.38
C ALA A 171 36.06 5.79 9.48
N THR A 172 36.76 5.61 10.60
CA THR A 172 36.24 4.88 11.76
C THR A 172 35.07 5.60 12.43
N ALA A 173 35.12 6.94 12.51
CA ALA A 173 33.99 7.75 12.99
C ALA A 173 32.76 7.62 12.08
N LEU A 174 32.94 7.74 10.76
CA LEU A 174 31.86 7.54 9.80
C LEU A 174 31.25 6.13 9.92
N ALA A 175 32.08 5.09 10.03
CA ALA A 175 31.62 3.72 10.18
C ALA A 175 30.81 3.51 11.48
N LYS A 176 31.22 4.15 12.59
CA LYS A 176 30.47 4.12 13.86
C LYS A 176 29.10 4.79 13.69
N VAL A 177 29.05 6.00 13.13
CA VAL A 177 27.78 6.69 12.85
C VAL A 177 26.88 5.86 11.94
N GLY A 178 27.46 5.18 10.94
CA GLY A 178 26.71 4.28 10.06
C GLY A 178 26.08 3.10 10.77
N LYS A 179 26.83 2.45 11.67
CA LYS A 179 26.28 1.37 12.50
C LYS A 179 25.14 1.87 13.39
N ASP A 180 25.32 3.02 14.02
CA ASP A 180 24.30 3.61 14.90
C ASP A 180 23.02 3.98 14.12
N ARG A 181 23.17 4.54 12.91
CA ARG A 181 22.03 4.87 12.03
C ARG A 181 21.31 3.64 11.51
N LEU A 182 22.05 2.62 11.08
CA LEU A 182 21.44 1.36 10.65
C LEU A 182 20.66 0.69 11.79
N ALA A 183 21.17 0.74 13.03
CA ALA A 183 20.45 0.24 14.19
C ALA A 183 19.16 1.04 14.46
N GLN A 184 19.19 2.37 14.31
CA GLN A 184 18.00 3.22 14.44
C GLN A 184 16.96 2.92 13.36
N VAL A 185 17.37 2.81 12.09
CA VAL A 185 16.47 2.44 10.98
C VAL A 185 15.88 1.04 11.20
N ALA A 186 16.69 0.07 11.62
CA ALA A 186 16.19 -1.27 11.94
C ALA A 186 15.12 -1.24 13.04
N ALA A 187 15.31 -0.44 14.10
CA ALA A 187 14.32 -0.25 15.16
C ALA A 187 13.04 0.43 14.64
N ILE A 188 13.16 1.41 13.74
CA ILE A 188 12.02 2.02 13.03
C ILE A 188 11.24 0.96 12.25
N CYS A 189 11.91 0.14 11.44
CA CYS A 189 11.27 -0.92 10.67
C CYS A 189 10.58 -1.98 11.54
N VAL A 190 11.15 -2.32 12.71
CA VAL A 190 10.49 -3.22 13.67
C VAL A 190 9.23 -2.59 14.25
N ALA A 191 9.29 -1.30 14.62
CA ALA A 191 8.13 -0.58 15.13
C ALA A 191 7.00 -0.52 14.11
N TYR A 192 7.29 -0.18 12.85
CA TYR A 192 6.30 -0.18 11.78
C TYR A 192 5.70 -1.55 11.51
N ARG A 193 6.49 -2.62 11.52
CA ARG A 193 5.96 -3.97 11.38
C ARG A 193 4.98 -4.33 12.50
N LYS A 194 5.31 -3.98 13.74
CA LYS A 194 4.42 -4.20 14.88
C LYS A 194 3.12 -3.41 14.74
N GLU A 195 3.23 -2.15 14.32
CA GLU A 195 2.07 -1.27 14.14
C GLU A 195 1.18 -1.74 12.98
N LEU A 196 1.78 -2.19 11.88
CA LEU A 196 1.07 -2.78 10.76
C LEU A 196 0.26 -4.01 11.21
N SER A 197 0.89 -4.95 11.92
CA SER A 197 0.18 -6.12 12.45
C SER A 197 -0.96 -5.73 13.41
N ARG A 198 -0.76 -4.69 14.24
CA ARG A 198 -1.80 -4.16 15.12
C ARG A 198 -2.98 -3.62 14.31
N VAL A 199 -2.73 -2.81 13.29
CA VAL A 199 -3.77 -2.24 12.42
C VAL A 199 -4.51 -3.33 11.65
N GLU A 200 -3.80 -4.32 11.11
CA GLU A 200 -4.40 -5.47 10.43
C GLU A 200 -5.32 -6.27 11.36
N THR A 201 -4.89 -6.56 12.60
CA THR A 201 -5.75 -7.25 13.57
C THR A 201 -7.01 -6.46 13.90
N LEU A 202 -6.91 -5.15 14.07
CA LEU A 202 -8.07 -4.29 14.33
C LEU A 202 -9.01 -4.19 13.13
N ALA A 203 -8.47 -4.12 11.92
CA ALA A 203 -9.27 -4.13 10.71
C ALA A 203 -10.08 -5.43 10.59
N PHE A 204 -9.42 -6.57 10.81
CA PHE A 204 -10.09 -7.88 10.84
C PHE A 204 -11.16 -7.97 11.93
N GLU A 205 -10.87 -7.48 13.15
CA GLU A 205 -11.88 -7.44 14.22
C GLU A 205 -13.07 -6.56 13.86
N GLN A 206 -12.86 -5.39 13.25
CA GLN A 206 -13.96 -4.53 12.81
C GLN A 206 -14.79 -5.17 11.70
N GLU A 207 -14.15 -5.81 10.74
CA GLU A 207 -14.82 -6.56 9.67
C GLU A 207 -15.67 -7.70 10.25
N SER A 208 -15.13 -8.48 11.20
CA SER A 208 -15.85 -9.56 11.86
C SER A 208 -17.07 -9.06 12.66
N LYS A 209 -16.93 -7.90 13.34
CA LYS A 209 -18.05 -7.24 14.05
C LYS A 209 -19.11 -6.73 13.09
N GLY A 210 -18.71 -6.16 11.94
CA GLY A 210 -19.62 -5.74 10.87
C GLY A 210 -20.39 -6.92 10.27
N ALA A 211 -19.71 -8.03 9.98
CA ALA A 211 -20.36 -9.24 9.49
C ALA A 211 -21.36 -9.83 10.49
N ALA A 212 -21.01 -9.86 11.78
CA ALA A 212 -21.92 -10.29 12.84
C ALA A 212 -23.16 -9.38 12.94
N ALA A 213 -22.97 -8.05 12.89
CA ALA A 213 -24.08 -7.10 12.91
C ALA A 213 -25.03 -7.30 11.72
N HIS A 214 -24.50 -7.43 10.49
CA HIS A 214 -25.30 -7.70 9.30
C HIS A 214 -26.05 -9.04 9.39
N SER A 215 -25.43 -10.08 9.95
CA SER A 215 -26.12 -11.36 10.16
C SER A 215 -27.29 -11.23 11.14
N THR A 216 -27.12 -10.49 12.24
CA THR A 216 -28.22 -10.25 13.19
C THR A 216 -29.32 -9.37 12.60
N GLU A 217 -28.94 -8.38 11.80
CA GLU A 217 -29.88 -7.51 11.09
C GLU A 217 -30.72 -8.33 10.11
N HIS A 218 -30.10 -9.21 9.31
CA HIS A 218 -30.79 -10.09 8.38
C HIS A 218 -31.82 -11.00 9.06
N LEU A 219 -31.45 -11.61 10.20
CA LEU A 219 -32.37 -12.45 10.96
C LEU A 219 -33.56 -11.65 11.51
N TYR A 220 -33.31 -10.41 11.96
CA TYR A 220 -34.36 -9.53 12.44
C TYR A 220 -35.29 -9.07 11.31
N THR A 221 -34.73 -8.72 10.14
CA THR A 221 -35.53 -8.37 8.97
C THR A 221 -36.36 -9.54 8.47
N GLU A 222 -35.80 -10.75 8.39
CA GLU A 222 -36.57 -11.95 8.01
C GLU A 222 -37.73 -12.23 8.99
N SER A 223 -37.49 -12.06 10.29
CA SER A 223 -38.53 -12.21 11.32
C SER A 223 -39.65 -11.19 11.13
N ILE A 224 -39.30 -9.91 10.94
CA ILE A 224 -40.28 -8.84 10.70
C ILE A 224 -41.06 -9.08 9.40
N GLU A 225 -40.38 -9.47 8.33
CA GLU A 225 -41.02 -9.77 7.04
C GLU A 225 -41.99 -10.94 7.16
N SER A 226 -41.66 -11.97 7.93
CA SER A 226 -42.55 -13.09 8.23
C SER A 226 -43.78 -12.64 9.02
N GLU A 227 -43.60 -11.87 10.09
CA GLU A 227 -44.71 -11.31 10.88
C GLU A 227 -45.59 -10.36 10.06
N LEU A 228 -45.00 -9.57 9.18
CA LEU A 228 -45.76 -8.70 8.28
C LEU A 228 -46.61 -9.52 7.32
N ALA A 229 -46.07 -10.61 6.76
CA ALA A 229 -46.82 -11.50 5.88
C ALA A 229 -47.99 -12.19 6.59
N THR A 230 -47.81 -12.63 7.84
CA THR A 230 -48.91 -13.22 8.63
C THR A 230 -50.00 -12.21 8.90
N VAL A 231 -49.65 -11.00 9.37
CA VAL A 231 -50.60 -9.90 9.61
C VAL A 231 -51.35 -9.50 8.33
N GLN A 232 -50.67 -9.46 7.18
CA GLN A 232 -51.34 -9.18 5.90
C GLN A 232 -52.34 -10.28 5.54
N SER A 233 -52.01 -11.55 5.79
CA SER A 233 -52.94 -12.67 5.57
C SER A 233 -54.16 -12.60 6.49
N GLU A 234 -53.97 -12.28 7.77
CA GLU A 234 -55.05 -12.14 8.74
C GLU A 234 -55.96 -10.96 8.39
N LYS A 235 -55.38 -9.84 7.95
CA LYS A 235 -56.13 -8.67 7.46
C LYS A 235 -57.01 -9.04 6.26
N ALA A 236 -56.50 -9.82 5.31
CA ALA A 236 -57.27 -10.28 4.16
C ALA A 236 -58.43 -11.19 4.60
N GLN A 237 -58.17 -12.16 5.48
CA GLN A 237 -59.22 -13.03 6.04
C GLN A 237 -60.30 -12.25 6.79
N LEU A 238 -59.91 -11.22 7.55
CA LEU A 238 -60.86 -10.37 8.26
C LEU A 238 -61.71 -9.54 7.29
N ALA A 239 -61.12 -9.01 6.22
CA ALA A 239 -61.84 -8.29 5.18
C ALA A 239 -62.89 -9.18 4.49
N ASP A 240 -62.55 -10.43 4.18
CA ASP A 240 -63.50 -11.39 3.59
C ASP A 240 -64.66 -11.70 4.55
N ARG A 241 -64.36 -11.89 5.84
CA ARG A 241 -65.39 -12.09 6.88
C ARG A 241 -66.30 -10.87 7.01
N MET A 242 -65.73 -9.66 7.03
CA MET A 242 -66.52 -8.43 7.07
C MET A 242 -67.43 -8.30 5.85
N HIS A 243 -66.94 -8.62 4.65
CA HIS A 243 -67.76 -8.58 3.44
C HIS A 243 -68.91 -9.59 3.51
N LEU A 244 -68.65 -10.81 4.01
CA LEU A 244 -69.69 -11.82 4.20
C LEU A 244 -70.76 -11.35 5.19
N VAL A 245 -70.35 -10.81 6.34
CA VAL A 245 -71.27 -10.27 7.36
C VAL A 245 -72.07 -9.09 6.80
N ALA A 246 -71.45 -8.21 6.00
CA ALA A 246 -72.17 -7.13 5.34
C ALA A 246 -73.28 -7.65 4.42
N LYS A 247 -73.00 -8.67 3.59
CA LYS A 247 -74.01 -9.33 2.73
C LYS A 247 -75.12 -10.00 3.55
N GLN A 248 -74.77 -10.68 4.64
CA GLN A 248 -75.76 -11.29 5.54
C GLN A 248 -76.66 -10.22 6.19
N ASN A 249 -76.08 -9.10 6.61
CA ASN A 249 -76.84 -7.98 7.15
C ASN A 249 -77.77 -7.34 6.12
N GLU A 250 -77.30 -7.14 4.87
CA GLU A 250 -78.16 -6.65 3.77
C GLU A 250 -79.34 -7.59 3.50
N ALA A 251 -79.09 -8.91 3.46
CA ALA A 251 -80.13 -9.91 3.25
C ALA A 251 -81.16 -9.93 4.41
N LEU A 252 -80.70 -9.84 5.66
CA LEU A 252 -81.57 -9.73 6.83
C LEU A 252 -82.38 -8.44 6.82
N GLN A 253 -81.78 -7.31 6.46
CA GLN A 253 -82.49 -6.03 6.31
C GLN A 253 -83.59 -6.12 5.24
N ALA A 254 -83.31 -6.77 4.10
CA ALA A 254 -84.30 -7.00 3.05
C ALA A 254 -85.46 -7.91 3.53
N GLN A 255 -85.16 -8.97 4.28
CA GLN A 255 -86.20 -9.83 4.88
C GLN A 255 -87.07 -9.06 5.88
N VAL A 256 -86.45 -8.24 6.75
CA VAL A 256 -87.18 -7.40 7.69
C VAL A 256 -88.08 -6.41 6.95
N ALA A 257 -87.59 -5.79 5.87
CA ALA A 257 -88.40 -4.89 5.05
C ALA A 257 -89.59 -5.61 4.38
N SER A 258 -89.35 -6.80 3.81
CA SER A 258 -90.41 -7.62 3.21
C SER A 258 -91.49 -8.02 4.22
N LEU A 259 -91.08 -8.52 5.39
CA LEU A 259 -92.00 -8.89 6.47
C LEU A 259 -92.78 -7.66 6.98
N HIS A 260 -92.15 -6.48 7.01
CA HIS A 260 -92.82 -5.24 7.38
C HIS A 260 -93.88 -4.84 6.35
N GLU A 261 -93.59 -4.96 5.05
CA GLU A 261 -94.56 -4.70 3.98
C GLU A 261 -95.74 -5.69 4.01
N GLU A 262 -95.47 -6.98 4.22
CA GLU A 262 -96.52 -8.01 4.38
C GLU A 262 -97.41 -7.73 5.59
N LEU A 263 -96.81 -7.34 6.72
CA LEU A 263 -97.55 -6.95 7.92
C LEU A 263 -98.45 -5.74 7.65
N GLU A 264 -97.95 -4.72 6.95
CA GLU A 264 -98.74 -3.54 6.60
C GLU A 264 -99.84 -3.86 5.57
N ALA A 265 -99.59 -4.77 4.63
CA ALA A 265 -100.59 -5.27 3.70
C ALA A 265 -101.69 -6.04 4.45
N HIS A 266 -101.33 -6.91 5.38
CA HIS A 266 -102.28 -7.63 6.23
C HIS A 266 -103.11 -6.66 7.08
N LYS A 267 -102.49 -5.66 7.72
CA LYS A 267 -103.22 -4.60 8.45
C LYS A 267 -104.17 -3.81 7.55
N ARG A 268 -103.82 -3.57 6.27
CA ARG A 268 -104.71 -2.90 5.30
C ARG A 268 -105.88 -3.79 4.91
N GLN A 269 -105.63 -5.07 4.64
CA GLN A 269 -106.68 -6.06 4.36
C GLN A 269 -107.63 -6.23 5.53
N GLU A 270 -107.11 -6.32 6.76
CA GLU A 270 -107.91 -6.38 7.97
C GLU A 270 -108.80 -5.14 8.11
N ARG A 271 -108.26 -3.94 7.86
CA ARG A 271 -109.03 -2.69 7.84
C ARG A 271 -110.14 -2.70 6.79
N LEU A 272 -109.86 -3.19 5.57
CA LEU A 272 -110.86 -3.33 4.51
C LEU A 272 -111.96 -4.31 4.88
N MET A 273 -111.61 -5.49 5.41
CA MET A 273 -112.57 -6.50 5.88
C MET A 273 -113.44 -5.97 7.02
N ARG A 274 -112.84 -5.25 7.97
CA ARG A 274 -113.61 -4.58 9.03
C ARG A 274 -114.57 -3.52 8.46
N ALA A 275 -114.15 -2.76 7.45
CA ALA A 275 -115.01 -1.78 6.80
C ALA A 275 -116.18 -2.44 6.05
N THR A 276 -115.94 -3.52 5.28
CA THR A 276 -116.99 -4.26 4.57
C THR A 276 -117.94 -4.95 5.52
N TRP A 277 -117.45 -5.53 6.63
CA TRP A 277 -118.30 -6.03 7.70
C TRP A 277 -119.15 -4.90 8.30
N GLY A 278 -118.57 -3.73 8.57
CA GLY A 278 -119.32 -2.56 9.03
C GLY A 278 -120.38 -2.07 8.03
N ASP A 279 -120.14 -2.17 6.71
CA ASP A 279 -121.14 -1.90 5.67
C ASP A 279 -122.26 -2.95 5.66
N GLN A 280 -121.91 -4.24 5.80
CA GLN A 280 -122.88 -5.33 5.88
C GLN A 280 -123.75 -5.22 7.13
N GLU A 281 -123.16 -4.94 8.30
CA GLU A 281 -123.89 -4.67 9.54
C GLU A 281 -124.90 -3.53 9.34
N ARG A 282 -124.49 -2.43 8.70
CA ARG A 282 -125.39 -1.31 8.35
C ARG A 282 -126.50 -1.73 7.39
N SER A 283 -126.20 -2.53 6.37
CA SER A 283 -127.19 -3.05 5.42
C SER A 283 -128.22 -3.95 6.10
N VAL A 284 -127.78 -4.85 6.99
CA VAL A 284 -128.67 -5.71 7.80
C VAL A 284 -129.57 -4.85 8.71
N LEU A 285 -129.01 -3.83 9.36
CA LEU A 285 -129.78 -2.88 10.16
C LEU A 285 -130.83 -2.13 9.33
N GLN A 286 -130.47 -1.71 8.11
CA GLN A 286 -131.38 -1.03 7.19
C GLN A 286 -132.49 -1.96 6.68
N LEU A 287 -132.17 -3.22 6.38
CA LEU A 287 -133.16 -4.25 6.04
C LEU A 287 -134.10 -4.50 7.21
N LEU A 288 -133.56 -4.65 8.42
CA LEU A 288 -134.35 -4.89 9.64
C LEU A 288 -135.31 -3.72 9.91
N THR A 289 -134.85 -2.48 9.76
CA THR A 289 -135.70 -1.28 9.89
C THR A 289 -136.76 -1.20 8.78
N THR A 290 -136.42 -1.56 7.54
CA THR A 290 -137.36 -1.60 6.41
C THR A 290 -138.45 -2.65 6.64
N VAL A 291 -138.08 -3.87 7.03
CA VAL A 291 -139.02 -4.96 7.36
C VAL A 291 -139.92 -4.57 8.52
N LYS A 292 -139.38 -3.95 9.59
CA LYS A 292 -140.18 -3.40 10.69
C LYS A 292 -141.18 -2.35 10.17
N GLY A 293 -140.74 -1.46 9.27
CA GLY A 293 -141.58 -0.44 8.65
C GLY A 293 -142.70 -1.03 7.78
N ASP A 294 -142.40 -2.03 6.95
CA ASP A 294 -143.36 -2.67 6.06
C ASP A 294 -144.41 -3.48 6.83
N ILE A 295 -144.00 -4.18 7.90
CA ILE A 295 -144.94 -4.89 8.79
C ILE A 295 -145.86 -3.88 9.49
N ARG A 296 -145.32 -2.77 9.99
CA ARG A 296 -146.12 -1.69 10.60
C ARG A 296 -147.15 -1.13 9.62
N LYS A 297 -146.75 -0.90 8.35
CA LYS A 297 -147.65 -0.40 7.30
C LYS A 297 -148.74 -1.40 6.91
N ARG A 298 -148.44 -2.70 6.86
CA ARG A 298 -149.39 -3.75 6.44
C ARG A 298 -150.35 -4.20 7.53
N PHE A 299 -149.93 -4.18 8.80
CA PHE A 299 -150.69 -4.75 9.91
C PHE A 299 -151.02 -3.76 11.03
N GLY A 300 -150.66 -2.47 10.89
CA GLY A 300 -150.96 -1.42 11.86
C GLY A 300 -150.17 -1.47 13.17
N PHE A 301 -149.38 -2.51 13.39
CA PHE A 301 -148.56 -2.74 14.60
C PHE A 301 -147.33 -3.57 14.25
N VAL A 302 -146.24 -3.41 15.02
CA VAL A 302 -145.01 -4.21 14.88
C VAL A 302 -145.00 -5.28 15.97
N PRO A 303 -144.88 -6.57 15.65
CA PRO A 303 -144.83 -7.64 16.64
C PRO A 303 -143.73 -7.42 17.70
N PRO A 304 -143.98 -7.67 19.00
CA PRO A 304 -143.00 -7.49 20.08
C PRO A 304 -141.71 -8.29 19.85
N ALA A 305 -141.82 -9.47 19.24
CA ALA A 305 -140.67 -10.28 18.84
C ALA A 305 -139.71 -9.50 17.92
N LEU A 306 -140.21 -8.61 17.05
CA LEU A 306 -139.38 -7.76 16.20
C LEU A 306 -138.98 -6.45 16.88
N GLU A 307 -139.77 -5.90 17.80
CA GLU A 307 -139.37 -4.71 18.57
C GLU A 307 -138.10 -4.96 19.41
N HIS A 308 -137.97 -6.16 19.98
CA HIS A 308 -136.82 -6.54 20.81
C HIS A 308 -135.61 -7.09 20.05
N PHE A 309 -135.74 -7.42 18.76
CA PHE A 309 -134.57 -7.71 17.92
C PHE A 309 -133.84 -6.40 17.62
N ALA A 310 -132.82 -6.11 18.42
CA ALA A 310 -131.82 -5.08 18.18
C ALA A 310 -130.51 -5.78 17.76
N PHE A 311 -130.12 -5.59 16.50
CA PHE A 311 -128.78 -5.95 16.08
C PHE A 311 -127.83 -4.87 16.62
N THR A 312 -127.01 -5.20 17.62
CA THR A 312 -125.97 -4.28 18.13
C THR A 312 -124.72 -4.45 17.26
N PRO A 313 -124.34 -3.45 16.45
CA PRO A 313 -123.10 -3.54 15.68
C PRO A 313 -121.92 -3.68 16.63
N GLN A 314 -121.06 -4.67 16.39
CA GLN A 314 -119.85 -4.90 17.21
C GLN A 314 -118.63 -4.18 16.67
N HIS A 315 -118.71 -3.64 15.46
CA HIS A 315 -117.59 -2.96 14.81
C HIS A 315 -117.85 -1.45 14.74
N ALA A 316 -117.00 -0.68 15.43
CA ALA A 316 -117.02 0.78 15.37
C ALA A 316 -116.80 1.25 13.91
N PRO A 317 -117.43 2.36 13.49
CA PRO A 317 -117.20 2.91 12.15
C PRO A 317 -115.71 3.20 11.96
N PRO A 318 -115.18 3.08 10.72
CA PRO A 318 -113.78 3.36 10.45
C PRO A 318 -113.48 4.78 10.94
N SER A 319 -112.58 4.87 11.93
CA SER A 319 -112.07 6.13 12.40
C SER A 319 -111.35 6.82 11.24
N SER A 320 -111.89 7.97 10.82
CA SER A 320 -111.17 8.90 9.97
C SER A 320 -110.01 9.49 10.79
N VAL A 321 -108.92 8.73 10.91
CA VAL A 321 -107.65 9.30 11.33
C VAL A 321 -107.09 10.03 10.12
N SER A 322 -107.43 11.31 10.07
CA SER A 322 -106.72 12.32 9.31
C SER A 322 -105.22 12.18 9.56
N MET A 323 -104.48 11.82 8.50
CA MET A 323 -103.05 12.09 8.42
C MET A 323 -102.84 13.60 8.59
N GLN A 324 -102.35 14.02 9.75
CA GLN A 324 -101.51 15.21 9.83
C GLN A 324 -100.08 14.70 10.00
N GLN A 325 -99.30 14.90 8.93
CA GLN A 325 -97.87 15.14 9.01
C GLN A 325 -97.61 16.44 9.78
#